data_AF-A0A074W7R6-F1
#
_entry.id   AF-A0A074W7R6-F1
#
_cell.length_a   1.000
_cell.length_b   1.000
_cell.length_c   1.000
_cell.angle_alpha   90.00
_cell.angle_beta   90.00
_cell.angle_gamma   90.00
#
_symmetry.space_group_name_H-M   'P 1'
#
loop_
_entity.id
_entity.type
_entity.pdbx_description
1 polymer ?
#
loop_
_entity_poly.entity_id
_entity_poly.type
_entity_poly.pdbx_seq_one_letter_code
_entity_poly.pdbx_strand_id
1 'polypeptide(L)'
;MTSPEDTQSAVQEDSLSSALSRYRSRIYALNCKMLERLLQNLQIEPNSDSTADMQRFIAKEWLDGEEFDQSFHVPNDIYLVLSDGTSSPLSVHERDELFKDVEDNMNSWVDPELRPVQLPADFKALCGLTNSLTGPGLPRSNTADVPQPFASLQYLCGIFGEPMYGGCRNLEEFAEKINLKGYEIATGVQTGDLEGDQGGTYLCLCRNQHEPENTFKWRWITQFDVTDIIYNNVVQLLEESWKDFLNMLTLRYGDLGQDEM
;
A
#
# COMPACT_ATOMS: atom_id res chain seq x y z
N MET A 1 28.20 12.75 -22.39
CA MET A 1 28.85 12.21 -21.18
C MET A 1 27.82 12.32 -20.07
N THR A 2 27.13 11.23 -19.77
CA THR A 2 26.18 11.15 -18.64
C THR A 2 26.97 11.15 -17.34
N SER A 3 26.50 11.88 -16.33
CA SER A 3 27.18 11.97 -15.05
C SER A 3 27.05 10.65 -14.27
N PRO A 4 27.97 10.33 -13.35
CA PRO A 4 27.84 9.17 -12.47
C PRO A 4 26.57 9.19 -11.61
N GLU A 5 26.08 10.39 -11.26
CA GLU A 5 24.81 10.59 -10.53
C GLU A 5 23.60 10.28 -11.42
N ASP A 6 23.65 10.68 -12.70
CA ASP A 6 22.60 10.35 -13.69
C ASP A 6 22.51 8.84 -13.91
N THR A 7 23.65 8.15 -13.80
CA THR A 7 23.73 6.69 -13.99
C THR A 7 23.22 5.94 -12.76
N GLN A 8 23.44 6.44 -11.54
CA GLN A 8 22.88 5.85 -10.32
C GLN A 8 21.37 6.09 -10.19
N SER A 9 20.89 7.28 -10.58
CA SER A 9 19.46 7.61 -10.60
C SER A 9 18.70 6.72 -11.60
N ALA A 10 19.23 6.54 -12.81
CA ALA A 10 18.62 5.69 -13.83
C ALA A 10 18.57 4.20 -13.42
N VAL A 11 19.64 3.69 -12.78
CA VAL A 11 19.68 2.30 -12.29
C VAL A 11 18.68 2.07 -11.14
N GLN A 12 18.43 3.08 -10.30
CA GLN A 12 17.41 3.01 -9.26
C GLN A 12 15.99 3.06 -9.84
N GLU A 13 15.73 3.89 -10.84
CA GLU A 13 14.43 3.96 -11.54
C GLU A 13 14.09 2.66 -12.29
N ASP A 14 15.08 2.04 -12.95
CA ASP A 14 14.91 0.75 -13.63
C ASP A 14 14.62 -0.39 -12.65
N SER A 15 15.31 -0.41 -11.50
CA SER A 15 15.08 -1.38 -10.43
C SER A 15 13.69 -1.23 -9.82
N LEU A 16 13.24 0.01 -9.59
CA LEU A 16 11.93 0.31 -9.04
C LEU A 16 10.80 -0.09 -9.99
N SER A 17 10.90 0.29 -11.26
CA SER A 17 9.91 -0.05 -12.30
C SER A 17 9.78 -1.57 -12.49
N SER A 18 10.91 -2.28 -12.41
CA SER A 18 10.96 -3.73 -12.45
C SER A 18 10.30 -4.37 -11.23
N ALA A 19 10.57 -3.84 -10.02
CA ALA A 19 9.95 -4.32 -8.79
C ALA A 19 8.44 -4.09 -8.80
N LEU A 20 7.98 -2.91 -9.24
CA LEU A 20 6.56 -2.59 -9.37
C LEU A 20 5.85 -3.49 -10.40
N SER A 21 6.49 -3.77 -11.54
CA SER A 21 5.92 -4.69 -12.54
C SER A 21 5.79 -6.11 -11.99
N ARG A 22 6.76 -6.58 -11.21
CA ARG A 22 6.68 -7.88 -10.54
C ARG A 22 5.58 -7.89 -9.49
N TYR A 23 5.47 -6.83 -8.69
CA TYR A 23 4.37 -6.65 -7.75
C TYR A 23 3.02 -6.76 -8.46
N ARG A 24 2.78 -5.94 -9.49
CA ARG A 24 1.54 -5.95 -10.29
C ARG A 24 1.18 -7.33 -10.82
N SER A 25 2.17 -7.99 -11.41
CA SER A 25 1.99 -9.33 -11.99
C SER A 25 1.61 -10.36 -10.94
N ARG A 26 2.22 -10.29 -9.75
CA ARG A 26 1.90 -11.20 -8.63
C ARG A 26 0.51 -10.93 -8.10
N ILE A 27 0.17 -9.67 -7.79
CA ILE A 27 -1.15 -9.31 -7.27
C ILE A 27 -2.26 -9.70 -8.25
N TYR A 28 -2.08 -9.42 -9.54
CA TYR A 28 -3.06 -9.84 -10.55
C TYR A 28 -3.21 -11.37 -10.60
N ALA A 29 -2.10 -12.11 -10.65
CA ALA A 29 -2.15 -13.58 -10.66
C ALA A 29 -2.81 -14.17 -9.40
N LEU A 30 -2.56 -13.55 -8.24
CA LEU A 30 -3.19 -13.86 -6.97
C LEU A 30 -4.70 -13.66 -7.03
N ASN A 31 -5.13 -12.50 -7.51
CA ASN A 31 -6.54 -12.15 -7.65
C ASN A 31 -7.27 -13.10 -8.61
N CYS A 32 -6.64 -13.47 -9.73
CA CYS A 32 -7.16 -14.49 -10.64
C CYS A 32 -7.38 -15.83 -9.92
N LYS A 33 -6.37 -16.33 -9.21
CA LYS A 33 -6.48 -17.61 -8.47
C LYS A 33 -7.54 -17.56 -7.36
N MET A 34 -7.65 -16.44 -6.65
CA MET A 34 -8.69 -16.24 -5.63
C MET A 34 -10.08 -16.28 -6.26
N LEU A 35 -10.27 -15.65 -7.42
CA LEU A 35 -11.52 -15.70 -8.18
C LEU A 35 -11.85 -17.14 -8.61
N GLU A 36 -10.87 -17.87 -9.18
CA GLU A 36 -11.06 -19.28 -9.57
C GLU A 36 -11.53 -20.15 -8.40
N ARG A 37 -10.85 -20.05 -7.25
CA ARG A 37 -11.19 -20.81 -6.05
C ARG A 37 -12.56 -20.44 -5.49
N LEU A 38 -12.91 -19.17 -5.50
CA LEU A 38 -14.23 -18.72 -5.09
C LEU A 38 -15.33 -19.34 -5.96
N LEU A 39 -15.17 -19.32 -7.28
CA LEU A 39 -16.14 -19.93 -8.20
C LEU A 39 -16.26 -21.44 -7.96
N GLN A 40 -15.14 -22.13 -7.74
CA GLN A 40 -15.13 -23.55 -7.38
C GLN A 40 -15.87 -23.82 -6.06
N ASN A 41 -15.60 -23.03 -5.02
CA ASN A 41 -16.24 -23.15 -3.71
C ASN A 41 -17.75 -22.92 -3.78
N LEU A 42 -18.18 -21.97 -4.62
CA LEU A 42 -19.60 -21.70 -4.86
C LEU A 42 -20.26 -22.66 -5.86
N GLN A 43 -19.47 -23.54 -6.50
CA GLN A 43 -19.88 -24.46 -7.56
C GLN A 43 -20.53 -23.71 -8.73
N ILE A 44 -19.90 -22.60 -9.14
CA ILE A 44 -20.32 -21.76 -10.25
C ILE A 44 -19.38 -22.02 -11.43
N GLU A 45 -19.94 -22.29 -12.61
CA GLU A 45 -19.15 -22.33 -13.84
C GLU A 45 -18.73 -20.91 -14.24
N PRO A 46 -17.48 -20.66 -14.67
CA PRO A 46 -17.01 -19.31 -14.98
C PRO A 46 -17.85 -18.54 -16.01
N ASN A 47 -18.42 -19.25 -16.98
CA ASN A 47 -19.25 -18.67 -18.05
C ASN A 47 -20.75 -18.92 -17.82
N SER A 48 -21.17 -19.18 -16.58
CA SER A 48 -22.58 -19.36 -16.24
C SER A 48 -23.35 -18.07 -16.51
N ASP A 49 -24.41 -18.15 -17.32
CA ASP A 49 -25.38 -17.09 -17.56
C ASP A 49 -26.55 -17.11 -16.55
N SER A 50 -26.47 -17.99 -15.55
CA SER A 50 -27.45 -18.11 -14.47
C SER A 50 -27.45 -16.86 -13.60
N THR A 51 -28.57 -16.15 -13.56
CA THR A 51 -28.78 -15.03 -12.63
C THR A 51 -28.58 -15.46 -11.18
N ALA A 52 -28.95 -16.70 -10.81
CA ALA A 52 -28.76 -17.22 -9.46
C ALA A 52 -27.28 -17.45 -9.12
N ASP A 53 -26.44 -17.76 -10.09
CA ASP A 53 -25.01 -17.95 -9.90
C ASP A 53 -24.33 -16.60 -9.68
N MET A 54 -24.65 -15.62 -10.52
CA MET A 54 -24.19 -14.24 -10.33
C MET A 54 -24.64 -13.68 -8.98
N GLN A 55 -25.90 -13.89 -8.58
CA GLN A 55 -26.37 -13.45 -7.26
C GLN A 55 -25.61 -14.12 -6.11
N ARG A 56 -25.29 -15.42 -6.20
CA ARG A 56 -24.49 -16.12 -5.18
C ARG A 56 -23.07 -15.59 -5.10
N PHE A 57 -22.46 -15.29 -6.25
CA PHE A 57 -21.13 -14.68 -6.33
C PHE A 57 -21.12 -13.28 -5.71
N ILE A 58 -22.05 -12.42 -6.12
CA ILE A 58 -22.20 -11.05 -5.61
C ILE A 58 -22.42 -11.06 -4.10
N ALA A 59 -23.35 -11.88 -3.61
CA ALA A 59 -23.65 -11.98 -2.17
C ALA A 59 -22.43 -12.43 -1.33
N LYS A 60 -21.44 -13.07 -1.95
CA LYS A 60 -20.22 -13.50 -1.28
C LYS A 60 -19.17 -12.40 -1.24
N GLU A 61 -18.94 -11.71 -2.36
CA GLU A 61 -17.81 -10.78 -2.55
C GLU A 61 -18.13 -9.29 -2.59
N TRP A 62 -19.40 -8.88 -2.67
CA TRP A 62 -19.78 -7.47 -2.53
C TRP A 62 -20.31 -7.23 -1.12
N LEU A 63 -19.95 -6.08 -0.54
CA LEU A 63 -20.51 -5.66 0.75
C LEU A 63 -21.99 -5.32 0.58
N ASP A 64 -22.79 -5.61 1.60
CA ASP A 64 -24.22 -5.27 1.61
C ASP A 64 -24.38 -3.75 1.42
N GLY A 65 -24.92 -3.33 0.26
CA GLY A 65 -25.17 -1.92 -0.06
C GLY A 65 -24.20 -1.29 -1.06
N GLU A 66 -23.15 -2.00 -1.50
CA GLU A 66 -22.32 -1.55 -2.63
C GLU A 66 -23.03 -1.83 -3.96
N GLU A 67 -23.00 -0.85 -4.88
CA GLU A 67 -23.53 -1.05 -6.23
C GLU A 67 -22.65 -2.03 -7.01
N PHE A 68 -23.20 -3.21 -7.30
CA PHE A 68 -22.60 -4.13 -8.25
C PHE A 68 -22.73 -3.56 -9.67
N ASP A 69 -21.62 -3.48 -10.40
CA ASP A 69 -21.64 -3.07 -11.80
C ASP A 69 -22.44 -4.07 -12.64
N GLN A 70 -23.61 -3.63 -13.11
CA GLN A 70 -24.52 -4.47 -13.90
C GLN A 70 -24.01 -4.75 -15.32
N SER A 71 -22.85 -4.20 -15.71
CA SER A 71 -22.17 -4.55 -16.95
C SER A 71 -21.59 -5.97 -16.94
N PHE A 72 -21.45 -6.61 -15.77
CA PHE A 72 -21.04 -8.00 -15.67
C PHE A 72 -22.21 -8.96 -15.93
N HIS A 73 -22.08 -9.77 -16.97
CA HIS A 73 -23.09 -10.72 -17.42
C HIS A 73 -22.77 -12.16 -16.99
N VAL A 74 -21.49 -12.48 -16.86
CA VAL A 74 -21.01 -13.79 -16.37
C VAL A 74 -19.88 -13.59 -15.34
N PRO A 75 -19.61 -14.58 -14.48
CA PRO A 75 -18.54 -14.47 -13.49
C PRO A 75 -17.16 -14.20 -14.11
N ASN A 76 -16.92 -14.67 -15.34
CA ASN A 76 -15.68 -14.44 -16.06
C ASN A 76 -15.44 -12.97 -16.45
N ASP A 77 -16.47 -12.12 -16.47
CA ASP A 77 -16.30 -10.69 -16.78
C ASP A 77 -15.49 -9.97 -15.68
N ILE A 78 -15.47 -10.54 -14.47
CA ILE A 78 -14.71 -10.00 -13.33
C ILE A 78 -13.20 -9.98 -13.60
N TYR A 79 -12.66 -10.92 -14.39
CA TYR A 79 -11.24 -10.91 -14.76
C TYR A 79 -10.80 -9.64 -15.49
N LEU A 80 -11.74 -8.93 -16.14
CA LEU A 80 -11.48 -7.70 -16.88
C LEU A 80 -11.26 -6.49 -15.95
N VAL A 81 -11.74 -6.58 -14.71
CA VAL A 81 -11.69 -5.48 -13.74
C VAL A 81 -10.88 -5.82 -12.49
N LEU A 82 -10.25 -7.01 -12.46
CA LEU A 82 -9.36 -7.38 -11.36
C LEU A 82 -8.21 -6.37 -11.26
N SER A 83 -8.06 -5.80 -10.07
CA SER A 83 -6.96 -4.90 -9.76
C SER A 83 -5.62 -5.62 -9.90
N ASP A 84 -4.62 -4.92 -10.45
CA ASP A 84 -3.22 -5.33 -10.40
C ASP A 84 -2.52 -4.85 -9.12
N GLY A 85 -3.29 -4.34 -8.15
CA GLY A 85 -2.76 -3.81 -6.90
C GLY A 85 -2.30 -2.36 -6.99
N THR A 86 -2.60 -1.63 -8.07
CA THR A 86 -2.15 -0.24 -8.25
C THR A 86 -3.26 0.69 -8.73
N SER A 87 -3.03 2.01 -8.59
CA SER A 87 -3.89 3.04 -9.18
C SER A 87 -3.09 4.03 -10.02
N SER A 88 -3.78 4.71 -10.93
CA SER A 88 -3.18 5.73 -11.79
C SER A 88 -2.48 6.81 -10.96
N PRO A 89 -1.26 7.24 -11.32
CA PRO A 89 -0.54 8.29 -10.62
C PRO A 89 -1.19 9.67 -10.81
N LEU A 90 -0.91 10.60 -9.89
CA LEU A 90 -1.26 12.02 -10.03
C LEU A 90 -0.49 12.67 -11.18
N SER A 91 -0.96 13.84 -11.63
CA SER A 91 -0.16 14.65 -12.54
C SER A 91 1.14 15.10 -11.86
N VAL A 92 2.17 15.37 -12.68
CA VAL A 92 3.48 15.83 -12.18
C VAL A 92 3.33 17.07 -11.31
N HIS A 93 2.48 18.02 -11.72
CA HIS A 93 2.28 19.27 -11.01
C HIS A 93 1.66 19.07 -9.62
N GLU A 94 0.56 18.32 -9.53
CA GLU A 94 -0.10 18.02 -8.26
C GLU A 94 0.83 17.30 -7.29
N ARG A 95 1.64 16.37 -7.82
CA ARG A 95 2.57 15.58 -7.03
C ARG A 95 3.74 16.41 -6.49
N ASP A 96 4.28 17.33 -7.29
CA ASP A 96 5.37 18.20 -6.86
C ASP A 96 4.90 19.22 -5.80
N GLU A 97 3.70 19.76 -5.93
CA GLU A 97 3.06 20.60 -4.90
C GLU A 97 2.88 19.82 -3.60
N LEU A 98 2.36 18.60 -3.67
CA LEU A 98 2.19 17.73 -2.51
C LEU A 98 3.51 17.45 -1.79
N PHE A 99 4.55 17.07 -2.51
CA PHE A 99 5.85 16.78 -1.89
C PHE A 99 6.41 17.99 -1.17
N LYS A 100 6.29 19.17 -1.79
CA LYS A 100 6.73 20.41 -1.17
C LYS A 100 5.96 20.69 0.12
N ASP A 101 4.64 20.57 0.09
CA ASP A 101 3.80 20.84 1.27
C ASP A 101 4.09 19.84 2.40
N VAL A 102 4.28 18.56 2.08
CA VAL A 102 4.67 17.53 3.06
C VAL A 102 6.05 17.85 3.66
N GLU A 103 7.03 18.19 2.84
CA GLU A 103 8.39 18.52 3.29
C GLU A 103 8.44 19.81 4.11
N ASP A 104 7.75 20.86 3.69
CA ASP A 104 7.65 22.12 4.43
C ASP A 104 7.01 21.89 5.80
N ASN A 105 5.95 21.08 5.85
CA ASN A 105 5.33 20.67 7.10
C ASN A 105 6.30 19.90 7.98
N MET A 106 6.94 18.83 7.49
CA MET A 106 7.95 18.06 8.26
C MET A 106 9.06 18.94 8.82
N ASN A 107 9.57 19.88 8.02
CA ASN A 107 10.63 20.80 8.42
C ASN A 107 10.21 21.82 9.47
N SER A 108 8.91 22.07 9.67
CA SER A 108 8.45 23.00 10.69
C SER A 108 8.60 22.44 12.12
N TRP A 109 8.52 21.11 12.30
CA TRP A 109 8.44 20.47 13.61
C TRP A 109 9.57 19.48 13.92
N VAL A 110 10.23 18.88 12.93
CA VAL A 110 11.39 18.02 13.18
C VAL A 110 12.52 18.81 13.86
N ASP A 111 13.37 18.14 14.64
CA ASP A 111 14.50 18.79 15.30
C ASP A 111 15.34 19.61 14.29
N PRO A 112 15.72 20.87 14.63
CA PRO A 112 16.50 21.72 13.74
C PRO A 112 17.80 21.09 13.23
N GLU A 113 18.40 20.18 14.00
CA GLU A 113 19.62 19.46 13.63
C GLU A 113 19.41 18.45 12.48
N LEU A 114 18.17 18.03 12.23
CA LEU A 114 17.81 17.08 11.18
C LEU A 114 17.29 17.79 9.90
N ARG A 115 17.19 19.12 9.91
CA ARG A 115 16.70 19.90 8.76
C ARG A 115 17.84 20.18 7.75
N PRO A 116 17.55 20.23 6.44
CA PRO A 116 16.24 19.99 5.83
C PRO A 116 15.94 18.49 5.73
N VAL A 117 14.73 18.11 6.11
CA VAL A 117 14.18 16.78 5.85
C VAL A 117 13.51 16.79 4.47
N GLN A 118 13.92 15.85 3.63
CA GLN A 118 13.31 15.60 2.33
C GLN A 118 12.77 14.18 2.29
N LEU A 119 11.64 14.02 1.59
CA LEU A 119 11.11 12.71 1.25
C LEU A 119 12.12 11.95 0.37
N PRO A 120 12.24 10.63 0.53
CA PRO A 120 13.13 9.80 -0.26
C PRO A 120 12.90 9.92 -1.77
N ALA A 121 13.98 9.89 -2.56
CA ALA A 121 13.88 9.94 -4.02
C ALA A 121 13.14 8.72 -4.60
N ASP A 122 13.34 7.54 -4.01
CA ASP A 122 12.68 6.29 -4.42
C ASP A 122 11.17 6.31 -4.12
N PHE A 123 10.75 6.93 -3.01
CA PHE A 123 9.34 7.24 -2.73
C PHE A 123 8.74 8.16 -3.79
N LYS A 124 9.42 9.29 -4.09
CA LYS A 124 8.93 10.26 -5.09
C LYS A 124 8.81 9.62 -6.48
N ALA A 125 9.78 8.79 -6.85
CA ALA A 125 9.75 8.03 -8.09
C ALA A 125 8.58 7.03 -8.14
N LEU A 126 8.31 6.31 -7.03
CA LEU A 126 7.18 5.38 -6.96
C LEU A 126 5.84 6.10 -7.12
N CYS A 127 5.66 7.25 -6.46
CA CYS A 127 4.48 8.10 -6.61
C CYS A 127 4.31 8.65 -8.04
N GLY A 128 5.36 8.59 -8.88
CA GLY A 128 5.26 8.86 -10.31
C GLY A 128 4.73 7.69 -11.14
N LEU A 129 4.73 6.47 -10.58
CA LEU A 129 4.29 5.24 -11.25
C LEU A 129 2.92 4.76 -10.76
N THR A 130 2.55 5.08 -9.52
CA THR A 130 1.27 4.71 -8.91
C THR A 130 0.91 5.62 -7.74
N ASN A 131 -0.39 5.81 -7.49
CA ASN A 131 -0.89 6.52 -6.32
C ASN A 131 -1.30 5.60 -5.16
N SER A 132 -1.46 4.30 -5.39
CA SER A 132 -1.80 3.32 -4.37
C SER A 132 -1.07 2.01 -4.63
N LEU A 133 -0.70 1.31 -3.57
CA LEU A 133 -0.40 -0.10 -3.61
C LEU A 133 -1.45 -0.81 -2.76
N THR A 134 -2.10 -1.83 -3.30
CA THR A 134 -3.04 -2.67 -2.54
C THR A 134 -2.60 -4.12 -2.63
N GLY A 135 -2.82 -4.87 -1.55
CA GLY A 135 -2.57 -6.30 -1.56
C GLY A 135 -3.48 -7.08 -2.51
N PRO A 136 -3.29 -8.42 -2.57
CA PRO A 136 -4.22 -9.29 -3.24
C PRO A 136 -5.57 -9.27 -2.49
N GLY A 137 -6.66 -9.48 -3.21
CA GLY A 137 -8.01 -9.45 -2.68
C GLY A 137 -9.03 -9.26 -3.80
N LEU A 138 -10.14 -9.97 -3.66
CA LEU A 138 -11.40 -9.67 -4.36
C LEU A 138 -12.11 -8.50 -3.64
N PRO A 139 -13.14 -7.85 -4.22
CA PRO A 139 -13.68 -6.58 -3.73
C PRO A 139 -13.90 -6.51 -2.21
N ARG A 140 -14.49 -7.54 -1.57
CA ARG A 140 -14.64 -7.61 -0.11
C ARG A 140 -13.37 -7.92 0.68
N SER A 141 -12.45 -8.71 0.11
CA SER A 141 -11.20 -9.10 0.76
C SER A 141 -10.06 -8.09 0.56
N ASN A 142 -10.19 -7.19 -0.42
CA ASN A 142 -9.20 -6.16 -0.75
C ASN A 142 -9.36 -4.88 0.10
N THR A 143 -10.53 -4.65 0.69
CA THR A 143 -10.88 -3.32 1.27
C THR A 143 -10.90 -3.28 2.80
N ALA A 144 -11.37 -4.32 3.50
CA ALA A 144 -11.66 -4.18 4.93
C ALA A 144 -10.44 -4.33 5.86
N ASP A 145 -9.40 -5.07 5.47
CA ASP A 145 -8.38 -5.58 6.41
C ASP A 145 -6.93 -5.52 5.90
N VAL A 146 -6.72 -4.96 4.71
CA VAL A 146 -5.40 -4.82 4.12
C VAL A 146 -5.07 -3.32 4.10
N PRO A 147 -4.02 -2.87 4.80
CA PRO A 147 -3.53 -1.51 4.65
C PRO A 147 -3.32 -1.26 3.17
N GLN A 148 -3.84 -0.16 2.67
CA GLN A 148 -3.64 0.25 1.29
C GLN A 148 -2.55 1.32 1.28
N PRO A 149 -1.26 0.95 1.21
CA PRO A 149 -0.20 1.92 1.07
C PRO A 149 -0.55 2.94 -0.02
N PHE A 150 -0.26 4.20 0.26
CA PHE A 150 -0.49 5.35 -0.61
C PHE A 150 -1.96 5.78 -0.84
N ALA A 151 -2.98 5.01 -0.40
CA ALA A 151 -4.39 5.45 -0.50
C ALA A 151 -4.65 6.77 0.25
N SER A 152 -4.00 6.97 1.39
CA SER A 152 -4.08 8.21 2.17
C SER A 152 -3.39 9.38 1.49
N LEU A 153 -2.46 9.17 0.54
CA LEU A 153 -1.92 10.27 -0.26
C LEU A 153 -3.03 10.97 -1.05
N GLN A 154 -4.06 10.25 -1.51
CA GLN A 154 -5.23 10.85 -2.17
C GLN A 154 -6.09 11.67 -1.20
N TYR A 155 -6.22 11.24 0.06
CA TYR A 155 -6.94 12.00 1.10
C TYR A 155 -6.16 13.22 1.56
N LEU A 156 -4.84 13.12 1.62
CA LEU A 156 -3.94 14.24 1.80
C LEU A 156 -4.10 15.25 0.66
N CYS A 157 -4.40 14.84 -0.59
CA CYS A 157 -4.78 15.79 -1.66
C CYS A 157 -6.06 16.62 -1.40
N GLY A 158 -6.91 16.24 -0.46
CA GLY A 158 -8.19 16.91 -0.17
C GLY A 158 -8.25 17.68 1.15
N ILE A 159 -7.29 17.48 2.06
CA ILE A 159 -7.37 18.00 3.44
C ILE A 159 -5.98 18.47 3.87
N PHE A 160 -5.76 19.80 3.91
CA PHE A 160 -4.61 20.37 4.61
C PHE A 160 -4.95 21.57 5.48
N GLY A 161 -4.52 21.46 6.74
CA GLY A 161 -4.69 22.46 7.80
C GLY A 161 -4.06 22.05 9.15
N GLU A 162 -3.69 20.78 9.36
CA GLU A 162 -3.09 20.27 10.61
C GLU A 162 -1.83 19.42 10.35
N PRO A 163 -0.91 19.32 11.34
CA PRO A 163 0.35 18.58 11.19
C PRO A 163 0.11 17.12 10.80
N MET A 164 0.78 16.67 9.74
CA MET A 164 0.69 15.30 9.26
C MET A 164 1.51 14.36 10.14
N TYR A 165 0.82 13.71 11.07
CA TYR A 165 1.25 12.47 11.69
C TYR A 165 0.19 11.38 11.48
N GLY A 166 -0.31 11.19 10.25
CA GLY A 166 -1.35 10.18 10.02
C GLY A 166 -2.61 10.34 10.87
N GLY A 167 -3.11 11.58 10.95
CA GLY A 167 -4.24 11.95 11.80
C GLY A 167 -3.88 12.25 13.26
N CYS A 168 -2.64 12.02 13.69
CA CYS A 168 -2.19 12.35 15.05
C CYS A 168 -1.79 13.83 15.19
N ARG A 169 -1.95 14.39 16.39
CA ARG A 169 -1.69 15.81 16.68
C ARG A 169 -0.22 16.11 17.00
N ASN A 170 0.55 15.09 17.36
CA ASN A 170 1.96 15.21 17.71
C ASN A 170 2.71 13.87 17.50
N LEU A 171 4.04 13.93 17.63
CA LEU A 171 4.94 12.78 17.47
C LEU A 171 4.75 11.70 18.53
N GLU A 172 4.36 12.05 19.76
CA GLU A 172 4.13 11.09 20.83
C GLU A 172 2.92 10.21 20.51
N GLU A 173 1.81 10.81 20.10
CA GLU A 173 0.59 10.11 19.65
C GLU A 173 0.87 9.23 18.42
N PHE A 174 1.70 9.73 17.49
CA PHE A 174 2.14 8.95 16.32
C PHE A 174 2.99 7.74 16.71
N ALA A 175 3.93 7.93 17.63
CA ALA A 175 4.79 6.86 18.13
C ALA A 175 4.02 5.86 19.01
N GLU A 176 2.93 6.27 19.65
CA GLU A 176 2.00 5.37 20.32
C GLU A 176 1.17 4.56 19.31
N LYS A 177 0.76 5.17 18.19
CA LYS A 177 0.05 4.50 17.10
C LYS A 177 0.94 3.45 16.42
N ILE A 178 2.21 3.77 16.19
CA ILE A 178 3.18 2.87 15.53
C ILE A 178 4.13 2.29 16.59
N ASN A 179 3.86 1.06 17.05
CA ASN A 179 4.54 0.41 18.18
C ASN A 179 5.95 -0.12 17.83
N LEU A 180 6.83 0.74 17.31
CA LEU A 180 8.20 0.40 16.91
C LEU A 180 9.16 0.34 18.10
N LYS A 181 9.10 -0.75 18.86
CA LYS A 181 10.06 -0.99 19.94
C LYS A 181 11.51 -0.97 19.44
N GLY A 182 12.35 -0.18 20.11
CA GLY A 182 13.78 -0.04 19.78
C GLY A 182 14.08 0.97 18.67
N TYR A 183 13.06 1.64 18.13
CA TYR A 183 13.24 2.74 17.18
C TYR A 183 13.00 4.09 17.85
N GLU A 184 13.76 5.07 17.38
CA GLU A 184 13.50 6.48 17.61
C GLU A 184 13.03 7.10 16.30
N ILE A 185 11.86 7.73 16.31
CA ILE A 185 11.22 8.34 15.15
C ILE A 185 11.43 9.85 15.22
N ALA A 186 12.04 10.42 14.18
CA ALA A 186 12.19 11.87 14.04
C ALA A 186 10.99 12.49 13.34
N THR A 187 10.45 11.81 12.33
CA THR A 187 9.25 12.22 11.61
C THR A 187 8.64 11.03 10.87
N GLY A 188 7.36 11.14 10.49
CA GLY A 188 6.73 10.15 9.64
C GLY A 188 5.49 10.69 8.94
N VAL A 189 5.17 10.08 7.81
CA VAL A 189 4.00 10.39 7.01
C VAL A 189 3.19 9.11 6.88
N GLN A 190 1.90 9.18 7.17
CA GLN A 190 1.00 8.09 6.82
C GLN A 190 0.75 8.12 5.33
N THR A 191 1.03 6.99 4.69
CA THR A 191 0.84 6.80 3.27
C THR A 191 -0.42 5.99 3.00
N GLY A 192 -0.81 5.07 3.90
CA GLY A 192 -2.01 4.24 3.74
C GLY A 192 -2.79 4.03 5.04
N ASP A 193 -4.09 3.82 4.91
CA ASP A 193 -5.02 3.54 6.01
C ASP A 193 -5.51 2.09 5.96
N LEU A 194 -5.88 1.58 7.13
CA LEU A 194 -6.84 0.49 7.31
C LEU A 194 -8.20 1.09 7.68
N GLU A 195 -9.30 0.45 7.26
CA GLU A 195 -10.62 0.83 7.76
C GLU A 195 -10.69 0.72 9.30
N GLY A 196 -11.29 1.73 9.94
CA GLY A 196 -11.55 1.71 11.39
C GLY A 196 -10.35 2.00 12.30
N ASP A 197 -9.32 2.70 11.82
CA ASP A 197 -8.12 3.11 12.59
C ASP A 197 -7.25 1.94 13.11
N GLN A 198 -7.40 0.73 12.58
CA GLN A 198 -6.69 -0.48 13.05
C GLN A 198 -5.32 -0.71 12.40
N GLY A 199 -4.77 0.32 11.74
CA GLY A 199 -3.40 0.35 11.25
C GLY A 199 -3.24 1.11 9.93
N GLY A 200 -2.17 0.82 9.19
CA GLY A 200 -1.82 1.61 8.02
C GLY A 200 -0.41 1.34 7.49
N THR A 201 -0.02 2.08 6.45
CA THR A 201 1.37 2.11 5.99
C THR A 201 1.95 3.49 6.19
N TYR A 202 3.15 3.55 6.73
CA TYR A 202 3.84 4.76 7.15
C TYR A 202 5.23 4.80 6.53
N LEU A 203 5.67 6.00 6.17
CA LEU A 203 7.04 6.29 5.78
C LEU A 203 7.67 7.13 6.89
N CYS A 204 8.60 6.55 7.65
CA CYS A 204 9.16 7.18 8.83
C CYS A 204 10.67 7.40 8.69
N LEU A 205 11.13 8.58 9.09
CA LEU A 205 12.54 8.84 9.33
C LEU A 205 12.85 8.40 10.76
N CYS A 206 13.53 7.26 10.89
CA CYS A 206 13.79 6.67 12.19
C CYS A 206 15.21 6.09 12.28
N ARG A 207 15.68 5.85 13.50
CA ARG A 207 16.91 5.10 13.76
C ARG A 207 16.64 3.96 14.73
N ASN A 208 17.30 2.83 14.49
CA ASN A 208 17.24 1.69 15.38
C ASN A 208 18.33 1.84 16.43
N GLN A 209 17.95 1.88 17.71
CA GLN A 209 18.86 2.06 18.84
C GLN A 209 19.85 0.89 19.01
N HIS A 210 19.58 -0.23 18.35
CA HIS A 210 20.43 -1.43 18.35
C HIS A 210 21.33 -1.54 17.11
N GLU A 211 21.16 -0.68 16.10
CA GLU A 211 22.03 -0.67 14.93
C GLU A 211 23.38 0.00 15.25
N PRO A 212 24.52 -0.56 14.81
CA PRO A 212 25.85 -0.01 15.10
C PRO A 212 26.06 1.43 14.64
N GLU A 213 25.42 1.81 13.53
CA GLU A 213 25.58 3.14 12.92
C GLU A 213 24.75 4.21 13.64
N ASN A 214 23.67 3.82 14.35
CA ASN A 214 22.73 4.69 15.07
C ASN A 214 22.34 5.98 14.30
N THR A 215 22.14 5.87 13.00
CA THR A 215 21.80 6.99 12.09
C THR A 215 20.32 6.96 11.70
N PHE A 216 19.73 8.14 11.51
CA PHE A 216 18.39 8.26 10.94
C PHE A 216 18.37 7.82 9.47
N LYS A 217 17.41 6.95 9.13
CA LYS A 217 17.15 6.47 7.77
C LYS A 217 15.63 6.41 7.55
N TRP A 218 15.20 6.68 6.33
CA TRP A 218 13.81 6.47 5.93
C TRP A 218 13.50 4.98 5.87
N ARG A 219 12.40 4.57 6.50
CA ARG A 219 11.91 3.19 6.50
C ARG A 219 10.40 3.17 6.29
N TRP A 220 9.97 2.14 5.60
CA TRP A 220 8.56 1.82 5.41
C TRP A 220 8.09 0.95 6.56
N ILE A 221 6.95 1.28 7.13
CA ILE A 221 6.34 0.51 8.20
C ILE A 221 4.91 0.20 7.77
N THR A 222 4.59 -1.08 7.68
CA THR A 222 3.21 -1.51 7.48
C THR A 222 2.71 -2.14 8.78
N GLN A 223 1.67 -1.56 9.34
CA GLN A 223 0.99 -2.05 10.53
C GLN A 223 -0.22 -2.85 10.11
N PHE A 224 -0.26 -4.10 10.56
CA PHE A 224 -1.37 -5.02 10.43
C PHE A 224 -1.87 -5.38 11.83
N ASP A 225 -2.98 -4.80 12.26
CA ASP A 225 -3.49 -5.00 13.62
C ASP A 225 -2.40 -4.64 14.66
N VAL A 226 -1.90 -5.62 15.43
CA VAL A 226 -0.84 -5.40 16.45
C VAL A 226 0.59 -5.61 15.94
N THR A 227 0.79 -5.94 14.66
CA THR A 227 2.11 -6.30 14.11
C THR A 227 2.63 -5.22 13.17
N ASP A 228 3.81 -4.69 13.47
CA ASP A 228 4.53 -3.76 12.60
C ASP A 228 5.60 -4.50 11.79
N ILE A 229 5.56 -4.35 10.47
CA ILE A 229 6.56 -4.89 9.53
C ILE A 229 7.36 -3.73 8.96
N ILE A 230 8.70 -3.83 9.01
CA ILE A 230 9.61 -2.76 8.62
C ILE A 230 10.36 -3.15 7.35
N TYR A 231 10.30 -2.30 6.33
CA TYR A 231 11.08 -2.42 5.11
C TYR A 231 12.07 -1.25 5.00
N ASN A 232 13.31 -1.58 4.62
CA ASN A 232 14.40 -0.62 4.60
C ASN A 232 14.38 0.31 3.37
N ASN A 233 13.63 -0.05 2.33
CA ASN A 233 13.47 0.73 1.11
C ASN A 233 12.22 0.29 0.35
N VAL A 234 11.85 1.05 -0.67
CA VAL A 234 10.64 0.81 -1.46
C VAL A 234 10.69 -0.49 -2.27
N VAL A 235 11.87 -0.93 -2.69
CA VAL A 235 12.02 -2.19 -3.46
C VAL A 235 11.71 -3.37 -2.56
N GLN A 236 12.23 -3.36 -1.32
CA GLN A 236 11.91 -4.38 -0.33
C GLN A 236 10.41 -4.40 -0.04
N LEU A 237 9.78 -3.22 0.14
CA LEU A 237 8.33 -3.12 0.28
C LEU A 237 7.61 -3.81 -0.89
N LEU A 238 7.95 -3.49 -2.14
CA LEU A 238 7.31 -4.06 -3.33
C LEU A 238 7.55 -5.57 -3.49
N GLU A 239 8.71 -6.08 -3.07
CA GLU A 239 9.06 -7.49 -3.23
C GLU A 239 8.50 -8.37 -2.10
N GLU A 240 8.23 -7.81 -0.93
CA GLU A 240 7.90 -8.56 0.28
C GLU A 240 6.48 -8.32 0.79
N SER A 241 5.94 -7.09 0.71
CA SER A 241 4.64 -6.75 1.33
C SER A 241 3.46 -7.59 0.86
N TRP A 242 3.46 -8.03 -0.39
CA TRP A 242 2.41 -8.92 -0.90
C TRP A 242 2.35 -10.27 -0.19
N LYS A 243 3.50 -10.78 0.30
CA LYS A 243 3.55 -12.01 1.10
C LYS A 243 2.95 -11.78 2.47
N ASP A 244 3.24 -10.63 3.06
CA ASP A 244 2.69 -10.23 4.35
C ASP A 244 1.17 -10.05 4.25
N PHE A 245 0.68 -9.43 3.17
CA PHE A 245 -0.75 -9.37 2.84
C PHE A 245 -1.37 -10.77 2.75
N LEU A 246 -0.73 -11.72 2.06
CA LEU A 246 -1.25 -13.08 1.95
C LEU A 246 -1.29 -13.83 3.28
N ASN A 247 -0.25 -13.70 4.10
CA ASN A 247 -0.23 -14.29 5.44
C ASN A 247 -1.41 -13.78 6.27
N MET A 248 -1.72 -12.47 6.17
CA MET A 248 -2.86 -11.87 6.86
C MET A 248 -4.20 -12.39 6.33
N LEU A 249 -4.39 -12.47 5.01
CA LEU A 249 -5.61 -13.02 4.43
C LEU A 249 -5.80 -14.49 4.81
N THR A 250 -4.72 -15.27 4.84
CA THR A 250 -4.75 -16.69 5.22
C THR A 250 -5.25 -16.88 6.65
N LEU A 251 -4.76 -16.06 7.58
CA LEU A 251 -5.17 -16.12 8.98
C LEU A 251 -6.68 -15.87 9.18
N ARG A 252 -7.29 -15.06 8.29
CA ARG A 252 -8.70 -14.66 8.40
C ARG A 252 -9.66 -15.50 7.56
N TYR A 253 -9.27 -15.83 6.34
CA TYR A 253 -10.14 -16.46 5.34
C TYR A 253 -9.80 -17.93 5.08
N GLY A 254 -8.73 -18.47 5.68
CA GLY A 254 -8.27 -19.84 5.50
C GLY A 254 -7.38 -20.01 4.28
N ASP A 255 -7.24 -21.24 3.78
CA ASP A 255 -6.42 -21.52 2.59
C ASP A 255 -7.07 -20.96 1.31
N LEU A 256 -6.48 -19.89 0.77
CA LEU A 256 -6.84 -19.27 -0.50
C LEU A 256 -5.93 -19.73 -1.65
N GLY A 257 -5.03 -20.68 -1.40
CA GLY A 257 -4.11 -21.26 -2.38
C GLY A 257 -2.73 -20.67 -2.39
N GLN A 258 -2.40 -19.95 -1.32
CA GLN A 258 -1.09 -19.34 -1.13
C GLN A 258 0.07 -20.34 -1.21
N ASP A 259 -0.12 -21.60 -0.83
CA ASP A 259 0.94 -22.62 -0.85
C ASP A 259 1.25 -23.15 -2.27
N GLU A 260 0.39 -22.88 -3.26
CA GLU A 260 0.56 -23.26 -4.67
C GLU A 260 1.13 -22.11 -5.52
N MET A 261 1.70 -21.09 -4.87
CA MET A 261 2.25 -19.86 -5.46
C MET A 261 3.70 -19.63 -5.04
#